data_AF-A0A1B7NEX5-F1
#
_entry.id   AF-A0A1B7NEX5-F1
#
_cell.length_a   1.000
_cell.length_b   1.000
_cell.length_c   1.000
_cell.angle_alpha   90.00
_cell.angle_beta   90.00
_cell.angle_gamma   90.00
#
_symmetry.space_group_name_H-M   'P 1'
#
loop_
_entity.id
_entity.type
_entity.pdbx_description
1 polymer ?
#
loop_
_entity_poly.entity_id
_entity_poly.type
_entity_poly.pdbx_seq_one_letter_code
_entity_poly.pdbx_strand_id
1 'polypeptide(L)'
;MPRILVSNIALALLVYLIDFTTAGNTTCAGNLTQWYTDAVGETACVTYQRLRQICHPNYQVPNFRAVAPGDQCDDGLSFCCCNSISWGLSMLCLNCQWDVVGGPTSGIDADVGAYTAYRTLGSPSGQFCTPGTNQSFSSDIQSAVCNEGIKIADFLYNLYWDAGSCEFTMDAALKDKAASNNNMYDHCNSTTSTTSSLSTSTTSAPSQTTTATSAGSAQSSNVPTIVGAVIGGVAVLVFAAAISFCWRRHLRKVASASLDVNRPHTPGMEAVSPYTVSGES
;
A
#
# COMPACT_ATOMS: atom_id res chain seq x y z
N MET A 1 15.45 -45.62 8.56
CA MET A 1 15.84 -44.36 7.89
C MET A 1 14.58 -43.53 7.59
N PRO A 2 14.21 -42.53 8.42
CA PRO A 2 13.16 -41.58 8.05
C PRO A 2 13.52 -40.09 8.29
N ARG A 3 14.77 -39.77 8.66
CA ARG A 3 15.16 -38.40 9.07
C ARG A 3 15.37 -37.41 7.91
N ILE A 4 15.52 -37.90 6.68
CA ILE A 4 15.85 -37.06 5.51
C ILE A 4 14.60 -36.49 4.83
N LEU A 5 13.44 -37.16 4.95
CA LEU A 5 12.20 -36.72 4.27
C LEU A 5 11.53 -35.53 4.96
N VAL A 6 11.57 -35.50 6.30
CA VAL A 6 10.91 -34.45 7.11
C VAL A 6 11.57 -33.08 6.93
N SER A 7 12.89 -33.06 6.73
CA SER A 7 13.65 -31.82 6.53
C SER A 7 13.30 -31.10 5.23
N ASN A 8 12.94 -31.83 4.17
CA ASN A 8 12.63 -31.27 2.86
C ASN A 8 11.21 -30.66 2.82
N ILE A 9 10.26 -31.26 3.53
CA ILE A 9 8.88 -30.74 3.63
C ILE A 9 8.84 -29.47 4.50
N ALA A 10 9.62 -29.44 5.59
CA ALA A 10 9.76 -28.26 6.43
C ALA A 10 10.40 -27.08 5.68
N LEU A 11 11.40 -27.33 4.82
CA LEU A 11 12.01 -26.28 4.00
C LEU A 11 11.05 -25.78 2.91
N ALA A 12 10.28 -26.67 2.27
CA ALA A 12 9.28 -26.29 1.26
C ALA A 12 8.12 -25.46 1.85
N LEU A 13 7.66 -25.79 3.07
CA LEU A 13 6.67 -24.99 3.80
C LEU A 13 7.25 -23.66 4.30
N LEU A 14 8.54 -23.60 4.66
CA LEU A 14 9.19 -22.34 5.02
C LEU A 14 9.33 -21.39 3.83
N VAL A 15 9.57 -21.92 2.62
CA VAL A 15 9.65 -21.15 1.37
C VAL A 15 8.27 -20.67 0.90
N TYR A 16 7.20 -21.45 1.13
CA TYR A 16 5.82 -21.05 0.81
C TYR A 16 5.23 -19.99 1.76
N LEU A 17 5.87 -19.72 2.90
CA LEU A 17 5.49 -18.69 3.87
C LEU A 17 6.29 -17.39 3.70
N ILE A 18 7.25 -17.36 2.78
CA ILE A 18 7.93 -16.12 2.39
C ILE A 18 7.15 -15.52 1.23
N ASP A 19 5.92 -15.07 1.51
CA ASP A 19 5.42 -13.93 0.76
C ASP A 19 6.44 -12.82 0.97
N PHE A 20 7.23 -12.53 -0.08
CA PHE A 20 8.08 -11.35 -0.12
C PHE A 20 7.16 -10.13 -0.09
N THR A 21 6.69 -9.77 1.10
CA THR A 21 6.11 -8.47 1.37
C THR A 21 7.26 -7.47 1.34
N THR A 22 7.68 -7.12 0.12
CA THR A 22 8.51 -5.95 -0.16
C THR A 22 7.67 -4.72 0.14
N ALA A 23 7.60 -4.35 1.41
CA ALA A 23 6.85 -3.20 1.87
C ALA A 23 7.65 -1.93 1.60
N GLY A 24 7.25 -1.14 0.59
CA GLY A 24 7.69 0.25 0.44
C GLY A 24 7.07 1.15 1.52
N ASN A 25 7.39 2.45 1.49
CA ASN A 25 6.82 3.43 2.41
C ASN A 25 5.37 3.78 2.03
N THR A 26 4.46 2.85 2.25
CA THR A 26 3.04 2.97 1.85
C THR A 26 2.09 3.34 3.00
N THR A 27 2.64 3.59 4.18
CA THR A 27 1.86 3.95 5.38
C THR A 27 1.61 5.45 5.40
N CYS A 28 0.36 5.86 5.68
CA CYS A 28 0.03 7.28 5.79
C CYS A 28 0.40 7.85 7.18
N ALA A 29 0.89 9.08 7.21
CA ALA A 29 1.22 9.81 8.43
C ALA A 29 -0.01 10.42 9.13
N GLY A 30 -1.10 10.60 8.40
CA GLY A 30 -2.35 11.18 8.88
C GLY A 30 -3.58 10.56 8.20
N ASN A 31 -4.72 11.25 8.32
CA ASN A 31 -6.03 10.76 7.86
C ASN A 31 -6.59 11.51 6.64
N LEU A 32 -5.85 12.44 6.04
CA LEU A 32 -6.31 13.25 4.90
C LEU A 32 -6.73 12.40 3.70
N THR A 33 -6.00 11.31 3.43
CA THR A 33 -6.33 10.36 2.36
C THR A 33 -7.09 9.13 2.85
N GLN A 34 -7.61 9.15 4.08
CA GLN A 34 -8.34 8.01 4.65
C GLN A 34 -9.59 7.67 3.83
N TRP A 35 -10.26 8.68 3.26
CA TRP A 35 -11.41 8.47 2.37
C TRP A 35 -11.09 7.58 1.17
N TYR A 36 -9.84 7.60 0.69
CA TYR A 36 -9.36 6.77 -0.40
C TYR A 36 -9.18 5.34 0.09
N THR A 37 -8.52 5.17 1.24
CA THR A 37 -8.33 3.87 1.88
C THR A 37 -9.66 3.19 2.18
N ASP A 38 -10.64 3.93 2.70
CA ASP A 38 -11.97 3.39 3.02
C ASP A 38 -12.73 2.90 1.78
N ALA A 39 -12.49 3.51 0.62
CA ALA A 39 -13.19 3.15 -0.60
C ALA A 39 -12.45 2.09 -1.44
N VAL A 40 -11.12 2.19 -1.54
CA VAL A 40 -10.28 1.26 -2.31
C VAL A 40 -10.05 -0.04 -1.52
N GLY A 41 -9.85 0.09 -0.20
CA GLY A 41 -9.38 -0.97 0.69
C GLY A 41 -7.86 -0.98 0.92
N GLU A 42 -7.12 -0.06 0.29
CA GLU A 42 -5.67 0.12 0.44
C GLU A 42 -5.31 1.61 0.34
N THR A 43 -4.15 2.01 0.87
CA THR A 43 -3.72 3.42 0.79
C THR A 43 -3.39 3.80 -0.66
N ALA A 44 -3.47 5.09 -0.99
CA ALA A 44 -3.06 5.56 -2.32
C ALA A 44 -1.61 5.20 -2.68
N CYS A 45 -0.72 5.11 -1.68
CA CYS A 45 0.63 4.62 -1.88
C CYS A 45 0.69 3.13 -2.23
N VAL A 46 -0.15 2.28 -1.62
CA VAL A 46 -0.23 0.87 -2.01
C VAL A 46 -0.72 0.76 -3.45
N THR A 47 -1.79 1.46 -3.82
CA THR A 47 -2.28 1.46 -5.21
C THR A 47 -1.22 1.92 -6.20
N TYR A 48 -0.51 3.01 -5.88
CA TYR A 48 0.58 3.53 -6.70
C TYR A 48 1.72 2.51 -6.85
N GLN A 49 2.10 1.85 -5.75
CA GLN A 49 3.11 0.80 -5.78
C GLN A 49 2.70 -0.35 -6.69
N ARG A 50 1.47 -0.86 -6.53
CA ARG A 50 0.94 -1.98 -7.32
C ARG A 50 0.86 -1.62 -8.81
N LEU A 51 0.45 -0.40 -9.15
CA LEU A 51 0.43 0.09 -10.52
C LEU A 51 1.83 0.07 -11.15
N ARG A 52 2.84 0.61 -10.45
CA ARG A 52 4.24 0.61 -10.91
C ARG A 52 4.80 -0.82 -11.02
N GLN A 53 4.39 -1.72 -10.12
CA GLN A 53 4.81 -3.12 -10.11
C GLN A 53 4.38 -3.92 -11.35
N ILE A 54 3.34 -3.48 -12.09
CA ILE A 54 2.98 -4.07 -13.39
C ILE A 54 4.16 -4.01 -14.38
N CYS A 55 4.88 -2.88 -14.41
CA CYS A 55 6.02 -2.67 -15.32
C CYS A 55 7.37 -2.89 -14.65
N HIS A 56 7.43 -2.80 -13.33
CA HIS A 56 8.65 -2.92 -12.54
C HIS A 56 8.36 -3.73 -11.25
N PRO A 57 8.42 -5.07 -11.29
CA PRO A 57 7.97 -5.93 -10.18
C PRO A 57 8.62 -5.67 -8.82
N ASN A 58 9.85 -5.14 -8.81
CA ASN A 58 10.59 -4.81 -7.59
C ASN A 58 10.39 -3.37 -7.13
N TYR A 59 9.56 -2.58 -7.81
CA TYR A 59 9.28 -1.22 -7.43
C TYR A 59 8.70 -1.16 -6.02
N GLN A 60 9.27 -0.29 -5.22
CA GLN A 60 8.81 0.03 -3.87
C GLN A 60 8.65 1.53 -3.81
N VAL A 61 7.56 1.98 -3.20
CA VAL A 61 7.35 3.40 -2.96
C VAL A 61 8.46 3.91 -2.04
N PRO A 62 9.33 4.84 -2.48
CA PRO A 62 10.32 5.44 -1.61
C PRO A 62 9.67 6.35 -0.57
N ASN A 63 10.48 6.84 0.36
CA ASN A 63 10.08 8.00 1.14
C ASN A 63 10.10 9.24 0.23
N PHE A 64 8.92 9.78 -0.06
CA PHE A 64 8.79 10.92 -0.96
C PHE A 64 9.41 12.16 -0.34
N ARG A 65 9.77 13.13 -1.18
CA ARG A 65 10.12 14.47 -0.71
C ARG A 65 8.84 15.21 -0.33
N ALA A 66 8.88 16.07 0.68
CA ALA A 66 7.73 16.92 1.08
C ALA A 66 7.35 18.02 0.06
N VAL A 67 7.79 17.87 -1.19
CA VAL A 67 7.55 18.80 -2.31
C VAL A 67 7.25 17.98 -3.57
N ALA A 68 6.37 18.49 -4.41
CA ALA A 68 6.03 17.85 -5.67
C ALA A 68 7.13 18.08 -6.73
N PRO A 69 7.42 17.08 -7.58
CA PRO A 69 6.91 15.71 -7.53
C PRO A 69 7.60 14.89 -6.43
N GLY A 70 6.82 14.08 -5.69
CA GLY A 70 7.34 13.23 -4.63
C GLY A 70 8.18 12.06 -5.14
N ASP A 71 7.84 11.56 -6.33
CA ASP A 71 8.49 10.47 -7.07
C ASP A 71 8.82 10.91 -8.52
N GLN A 72 9.51 10.07 -9.28
CA GLN A 72 9.75 10.25 -10.70
C GLN A 72 9.43 8.97 -11.46
N CYS A 73 8.91 9.10 -12.68
CA CYS A 73 8.63 7.97 -13.55
C CYS A 73 9.93 7.46 -14.19
N ASP A 74 10.78 6.79 -13.42
CA ASP A 74 12.12 6.31 -13.79
C ASP A 74 12.19 4.83 -14.23
N ASP A 75 11.03 4.22 -14.53
CA ASP A 75 10.99 2.81 -14.94
C ASP A 75 11.56 2.62 -16.35
N GLY A 76 12.27 1.50 -16.55
CA GLY A 76 12.69 1.07 -17.89
C GLY A 76 11.51 0.82 -18.83
N LEU A 77 10.37 0.38 -18.28
CA LEU A 77 9.08 0.29 -18.97
C LEU A 77 8.15 1.39 -18.45
N SER A 78 8.21 2.55 -19.10
CA SER A 78 7.56 3.76 -18.58
C SER A 78 6.04 3.78 -18.71
N PHE A 79 5.38 2.81 -19.37
CA PHE A 79 3.93 2.85 -19.61
C PHE A 79 3.08 2.88 -18.32
N CYS A 80 3.55 2.24 -17.24
CA CYS A 80 2.84 2.22 -15.96
C CYS A 80 2.99 3.51 -15.14
N CYS A 81 4.00 4.32 -15.43
CA CYS A 81 4.28 5.56 -14.70
C CYS A 81 4.09 6.83 -15.53
N CYS A 82 4.26 6.76 -16.84
CA CYS A 82 4.31 7.91 -17.74
C CYS A 82 2.91 8.34 -18.19
N ASN A 83 2.02 8.54 -17.24
CA ASN A 83 0.66 8.94 -17.50
C ASN A 83 0.09 9.79 -16.36
N SER A 84 -0.98 10.55 -16.64
CA SER A 84 -1.53 11.48 -15.66
C SER A 84 -2.21 10.79 -14.48
N ILE A 85 -2.68 9.55 -14.67
CA ILE A 85 -3.31 8.75 -13.61
C ILE A 85 -2.27 8.37 -12.55
N SER A 86 -1.13 7.86 -13.01
CA SER A 86 0.02 7.49 -12.16
C SER A 86 0.59 8.71 -11.45
N TRP A 87 0.65 9.86 -12.15
CA TRP A 87 0.97 11.15 -11.54
C TRP A 87 -0.01 11.53 -10.41
N GLY A 88 -1.32 11.46 -10.65
CA GLY A 88 -2.33 11.75 -9.63
C GLY A 88 -2.23 10.82 -8.42
N LEU A 89 -1.99 9.52 -8.65
CA LEU A 89 -1.74 8.55 -7.57
C LEU A 89 -0.47 8.86 -6.79
N SER A 90 0.60 9.29 -7.46
CA SER A 90 1.82 9.72 -6.79
C SER A 90 1.57 10.94 -5.89
N MET A 91 0.73 11.88 -6.32
CA MET A 91 0.36 13.05 -5.51
C MET A 91 -0.52 12.69 -4.31
N LEU A 92 -1.44 11.74 -4.47
CA LEU A 92 -2.18 11.19 -3.33
C LEU A 92 -1.26 10.43 -2.37
N CYS A 93 -0.27 9.70 -2.89
CA CYS A 93 0.72 9.03 -2.06
C CYS A 93 1.62 10.02 -1.32
N LEU A 94 2.01 11.13 -1.96
CA LEU A 94 2.73 12.22 -1.32
C LEU A 94 1.96 12.76 -0.11
N ASN A 95 0.67 13.04 -0.32
CA ASN A 95 -0.24 13.48 0.73
C ASN A 95 -0.42 12.43 1.83
N CYS A 96 -0.50 11.15 1.48
CA CYS A 96 -0.50 10.05 2.44
C CYS A 96 0.76 10.07 3.33
N GLN A 97 1.95 10.18 2.75
CA GLN A 97 3.21 10.13 3.51
C GLN A 97 3.49 11.37 4.36
N TRP A 98 3.09 12.56 3.90
CA TRP A 98 3.51 13.83 4.51
C TRP A 98 2.42 14.61 5.20
N ASP A 99 1.14 14.36 4.91
CA ASP A 99 0.10 15.03 5.65
C ASP A 99 -0.10 14.37 7.02
N VAL A 100 0.28 15.10 8.06
CA VAL A 100 0.19 14.69 9.45
C VAL A 100 -1.11 15.18 10.07
N VAL A 101 -1.60 14.48 11.10
CA VAL A 101 -2.81 14.89 11.83
C VAL A 101 -2.66 16.34 12.34
N GLY A 102 -3.57 17.22 11.90
CA GLY A 102 -3.54 18.65 12.21
C GLY A 102 -2.85 19.52 11.15
N GLY A 103 -2.45 18.94 10.02
CA GLY A 103 -1.93 19.64 8.84
C GLY A 103 -3.01 20.41 8.05
N PRO A 104 -2.61 21.10 6.97
CA PRO A 104 -3.53 21.82 6.08
C PRO A 104 -4.54 20.86 5.45
N THR A 105 -5.83 21.21 5.52
CA THR A 105 -6.90 20.37 4.95
C THR A 105 -6.85 20.24 3.43
N SER A 106 -6.08 21.08 2.73
CA SER A 106 -5.94 21.00 1.27
C SER A 106 -4.89 19.98 0.82
N GLY A 107 -4.00 19.55 1.72
CA GLY A 107 -2.83 18.74 1.35
C GLY A 107 -1.73 19.53 0.63
N ILE A 108 -0.77 18.79 0.08
CA ILE A 108 0.32 19.26 -0.78
C ILE A 108 -0.16 19.23 -2.23
N ASP A 109 -0.29 20.41 -2.82
CA ASP A 109 -0.53 20.61 -4.25
C ASP A 109 0.80 20.65 -5.02
N ALA A 110 0.71 20.51 -6.34
CA ALA A 110 1.87 20.61 -7.23
C ALA A 110 1.79 21.86 -8.12
N ASP A 111 2.89 22.61 -8.15
CA ASP A 111 3.06 23.77 -9.01
C ASP A 111 3.05 23.41 -10.52
N VAL A 112 2.86 24.42 -11.35
CA VAL A 112 3.01 24.33 -12.82
C VAL A 112 4.34 23.69 -13.19
N GLY A 113 4.29 22.70 -14.08
CA GLY A 113 5.46 21.95 -14.55
C GLY A 113 5.86 20.75 -13.68
N ALA A 114 5.20 20.50 -12.54
CA ALA A 114 5.52 19.37 -11.68
C ALA A 114 5.29 18.01 -12.37
N TYR A 115 4.24 17.87 -13.17
CA TYR A 115 4.02 16.67 -14.00
C TYR A 115 5.14 16.49 -15.03
N THR A 116 5.63 17.58 -15.63
CA THR A 116 6.78 17.53 -16.54
C THR A 116 8.03 17.06 -15.80
N ALA A 117 8.25 17.55 -14.57
CA ALA A 117 9.35 17.10 -13.72
C ALA A 117 9.20 15.63 -13.30
N TYR A 118 7.99 15.16 -12.98
CA TYR A 118 7.67 13.76 -12.69
C TYR A 118 8.00 12.85 -13.88
N ARG A 119 7.69 13.30 -15.10
CA ARG A 119 7.96 12.59 -16.35
C ARG A 119 9.41 12.69 -16.82
N THR A 120 10.19 13.57 -16.21
CA THR A 120 11.62 13.70 -16.51
C THR A 120 12.36 12.64 -15.71
N LEU A 121 12.95 11.67 -16.40
CA LEU A 121 13.73 10.60 -15.78
C LEU A 121 14.85 11.23 -14.95
N GLY A 122 14.94 10.87 -13.67
CA GLY A 122 15.99 11.33 -12.72
C GLY A 122 17.42 10.92 -13.05
N SER A 123 17.66 10.42 -14.27
CA SER A 123 18.94 10.06 -14.82
C SER A 123 19.64 11.29 -15.42
N PRO A 124 20.98 11.36 -15.48
CA PRO A 124 21.73 12.50 -16.04
C PRO A 124 21.37 12.91 -17.48
N SER A 125 20.55 12.14 -18.19
CA SER A 125 20.05 12.45 -19.53
C SER A 125 18.89 13.45 -19.58
N GLY A 126 18.20 13.73 -18.46
CA GLY A 126 17.02 14.60 -18.45
C GLY A 126 15.93 14.14 -19.42
N GLN A 127 15.91 12.84 -19.73
CA GLN A 127 15.08 12.29 -20.79
C GLN A 127 13.62 12.24 -20.33
N PHE A 128 12.73 12.71 -21.20
CA PHE A 128 11.30 12.67 -20.96
C PHE A 128 10.75 11.27 -21.22
N CYS A 129 9.95 10.73 -20.29
CA CYS A 129 9.30 9.45 -20.51
C CYS A 129 8.33 9.56 -21.70
N THR A 130 8.46 8.65 -22.67
CA THR A 130 7.63 8.61 -23.88
C THR A 130 7.42 7.17 -24.34
N PRO A 131 6.26 6.84 -24.94
CA PRO A 131 5.07 7.70 -25.06
C PRO A 131 4.36 7.84 -23.70
N GLY A 132 3.65 8.96 -23.51
CA GLY A 132 2.82 9.18 -22.32
C GLY A 132 1.37 9.42 -22.69
N THR A 133 0.45 8.97 -21.85
CA THR A 133 -0.99 9.14 -22.01
C THR A 133 -1.53 10.03 -20.92
N ASN A 134 -2.52 10.86 -21.24
CA ASN A 134 -3.26 11.62 -20.25
C ASN A 134 -4.66 11.02 -20.14
N GLN A 135 -5.23 11.03 -18.94
CA GLN A 135 -6.61 10.62 -18.65
C GLN A 135 -6.94 9.17 -19.02
N SER A 136 -5.90 8.35 -19.28
CA SER A 136 -6.05 6.98 -19.75
C SER A 136 -4.76 6.20 -19.55
N PHE A 137 -4.91 4.88 -19.45
CA PHE A 137 -3.82 3.93 -19.65
C PHE A 137 -3.79 3.45 -21.12
N SER A 138 -2.68 2.88 -21.56
CA SER A 138 -2.71 2.04 -22.76
C SER A 138 -3.61 0.81 -22.53
N SER A 139 -4.11 0.19 -23.59
CA SER A 139 -5.00 -0.98 -23.53
C SER A 139 -4.41 -2.12 -22.68
N ASP A 140 -3.11 -2.35 -22.82
CA ASP A 140 -2.42 -3.46 -22.16
C ASP A 140 -2.27 -3.19 -20.66
N ILE A 141 -1.97 -1.94 -20.29
CA ILE A 141 -1.89 -1.52 -18.89
C ILE A 141 -3.27 -1.47 -18.25
N GLN A 142 -4.30 -0.97 -18.95
CA GLN A 142 -5.68 -1.02 -18.46
C GLN A 142 -6.10 -2.46 -18.16
N SER A 143 -5.80 -3.39 -19.08
CA SER A 143 -6.12 -4.80 -18.90
C SER A 143 -5.37 -5.40 -17.71
N ALA A 144 -4.09 -5.08 -17.54
CA ALA A 144 -3.29 -5.53 -16.40
C ALA A 144 -3.82 -4.98 -15.07
N VAL A 145 -4.16 -3.69 -15.00
CA VAL A 145 -4.78 -3.05 -13.82
C VAL A 145 -6.06 -3.80 -13.42
N CYS A 146 -6.92 -4.13 -14.39
CA CYS A 146 -8.15 -4.86 -14.11
C CYS A 146 -7.91 -6.32 -13.70
N ASN A 147 -6.97 -7.02 -14.35
CA ASN A 147 -6.66 -8.42 -14.04
C ASN A 147 -5.99 -8.58 -12.66
N GLU A 148 -5.16 -7.62 -12.26
CA GLU A 148 -4.53 -7.56 -10.93
C GLU A 148 -5.49 -7.03 -9.85
N GLY A 149 -6.71 -6.62 -10.21
CA GLY A 149 -7.69 -6.07 -9.26
C GLY A 149 -7.21 -4.78 -8.61
N ILE A 150 -6.44 -3.96 -9.34
CA ILE A 150 -5.99 -2.64 -8.88
C ILE A 150 -7.13 -1.65 -9.13
N LYS A 151 -7.72 -1.13 -8.06
CA LYS A 151 -8.85 -0.19 -8.15
C LYS A 151 -8.33 1.24 -8.32
N ILE A 152 -8.50 1.79 -9.51
CA ILE A 152 -8.16 3.17 -9.83
C ILE A 152 -9.42 4.01 -9.81
N ALA A 153 -9.43 5.06 -8.98
CA ALA A 153 -10.58 5.95 -8.82
C ALA A 153 -10.87 6.73 -10.12
N ASP A 154 -12.14 6.83 -10.50
CA ASP A 154 -12.61 7.42 -11.76
C ASP A 154 -12.21 8.88 -11.93
N PHE A 155 -12.16 9.66 -10.83
CA PHE A 155 -11.67 11.04 -10.91
C PHE A 155 -10.26 11.13 -11.51
N LEU A 156 -9.37 10.14 -11.30
CA LEU A 156 -8.01 10.15 -11.84
C LEU A 156 -7.99 10.04 -13.37
N TYR A 157 -9.01 9.44 -13.97
CA TYR A 157 -9.17 9.41 -15.42
C TYR A 157 -9.65 10.76 -15.95
N ASN A 158 -10.27 11.60 -15.13
CA ASN A 158 -10.70 12.95 -15.52
C ASN A 158 -9.71 14.04 -15.07
N LEU A 159 -8.72 13.67 -14.24
CA LEU A 159 -7.77 14.57 -13.63
C LEU A 159 -6.56 14.80 -14.53
N TYR A 160 -6.51 15.98 -15.16
CA TYR A 160 -5.34 16.43 -15.89
C TYR A 160 -5.35 17.94 -16.02
N TRP A 161 -4.22 18.57 -15.72
CA TRP A 161 -3.98 19.99 -15.94
C TRP A 161 -2.96 20.12 -17.06
N ASP A 162 -3.28 20.90 -18.10
CA ASP A 162 -2.41 21.08 -19.25
C ASP A 162 -1.04 21.68 -18.88
N ALA A 163 -1.02 22.49 -17.83
CA ALA A 163 0.20 23.08 -17.27
C ALA A 163 1.01 22.08 -16.41
N GLY A 164 0.51 20.87 -16.19
CA GLY A 164 1.15 19.85 -15.37
C GLY A 164 1.13 20.13 -13.87
N SER A 165 0.27 21.04 -13.42
CA SER A 165 -0.01 21.23 -11.99
C SER A 165 -0.86 20.07 -11.45
N CYS A 166 -1.04 20.04 -10.13
CA CYS A 166 -1.89 19.07 -9.44
C CYS A 166 -2.53 19.76 -8.23
N GLU A 167 -3.46 20.67 -8.51
CA GLU A 167 -4.09 21.55 -7.52
C GLU A 167 -5.47 21.02 -7.16
N PHE A 168 -5.85 21.05 -5.87
CA PHE A 168 -7.18 20.62 -5.42
C PHE A 168 -7.46 19.13 -5.72
N THR A 169 -6.41 18.31 -5.80
CA THR A 169 -6.52 16.88 -6.11
C THR A 169 -7.46 16.18 -5.13
N MET A 170 -7.42 16.57 -3.85
CA MET A 170 -8.31 16.02 -2.85
C MET A 170 -9.77 16.47 -3.04
N ASP A 171 -10.01 17.76 -3.30
CA ASP A 171 -11.37 18.28 -3.51
C ASP A 171 -12.03 17.66 -4.76
N ALA A 172 -11.25 17.46 -5.83
CA ALA A 172 -11.70 16.75 -7.02
C ALA A 172 -12.13 15.31 -6.67
N ALA A 173 -11.35 14.61 -5.84
CA ALA A 173 -11.66 13.26 -5.42
C ALA A 173 -12.89 13.18 -4.50
N LEU A 174 -13.04 14.13 -3.56
CA LEU A 174 -14.21 14.21 -2.69
C LEU A 174 -15.49 14.52 -3.48
N LYS A 175 -15.39 15.41 -4.49
CA LYS A 175 -16.49 15.72 -5.40
C LYS A 175 -16.94 14.49 -6.19
N ASP A 176 -16.00 13.73 -6.73
CA ASP A 176 -16.29 12.52 -7.49
C ASP A 176 -16.89 11.41 -6.62
N LYS A 177 -16.37 11.21 -5.41
CA LYS A 177 -16.94 10.30 -4.41
C LYS A 177 -18.40 10.65 -4.11
N ALA A 178 -18.72 11.94 -3.95
CA ALA A 178 -20.09 12.39 -3.70
C ALA A 178 -21.01 12.16 -4.91
N ALA A 179 -20.50 12.30 -6.14
CA ALA A 179 -21.27 12.10 -7.36
C ALA A 179 -21.53 10.61 -7.68
N SER A 180 -20.60 9.72 -7.31
CA SER A 180 -20.62 8.30 -7.68
C SER A 180 -21.33 7.38 -6.68
N ASN A 181 -21.93 7.91 -5.60
CA ASN A 181 -22.47 7.10 -4.49
C ASN A 181 -21.45 6.07 -3.93
N ASN A 182 -20.16 6.44 -3.90
CA ASN A 182 -19.01 5.57 -3.57
C ASN A 182 -18.65 4.50 -4.63
N ASN A 183 -19.32 4.45 -5.78
CA ASN A 183 -18.92 3.60 -6.90
C ASN A 183 -17.95 4.34 -7.84
N MET A 184 -16.74 4.63 -7.35
CA MET A 184 -15.73 5.40 -8.10
C MET A 184 -14.80 4.53 -8.97
N TYR A 185 -15.19 3.32 -9.36
CA TYR A 185 -14.28 2.33 -9.96
C TYR A 185 -14.89 1.60 -11.16
N ASP A 186 -15.39 2.35 -12.14
CA ASP A 186 -16.15 1.77 -13.25
C ASP A 186 -15.31 1.41 -14.49
N HIS A 187 -14.01 1.73 -14.49
CA HIS A 187 -13.12 1.49 -15.63
C HIS A 187 -12.69 0.02 -15.84
N CYS A 188 -12.91 -0.84 -14.85
CA CYS A 188 -12.75 -2.27 -15.01
C CYS A 188 -14.14 -2.90 -15.08
N ASN A 189 -14.62 -3.17 -16.30
CA ASN A 189 -15.89 -3.85 -16.49
C ASN A 189 -15.84 -5.16 -15.70
N SER A 190 -16.73 -5.31 -14.72
CA SER A 190 -16.82 -6.52 -13.90
C SER A 190 -17.07 -7.69 -14.84
N THR A 191 -16.02 -8.44 -15.19
CA THR A 191 -16.20 -9.81 -15.65
C THR A 191 -16.65 -10.54 -14.41
N THR A 192 -17.96 -10.55 -14.21
CA THR A 192 -18.68 -11.29 -13.20
C THR A 192 -18.05 -12.67 -13.08
N SER A 193 -17.35 -12.91 -11.97
CA SER A 193 -17.14 -14.25 -11.45
C SER A 193 -18.52 -14.91 -11.42
N THR A 194 -18.80 -15.72 -12.44
CA THR A 194 -20.08 -16.38 -12.60
C THR A 194 -20.07 -17.56 -11.65
N THR A 195 -20.25 -17.31 -10.36
CA THR A 195 -20.72 -18.34 -9.43
C THR A 195 -22.10 -18.75 -9.92
N SER A 196 -22.20 -19.94 -10.49
CA SER A 196 -23.44 -20.57 -10.94
C SER A 196 -24.44 -20.68 -9.79
N SER A 197 -25.34 -19.70 -9.68
CA SER A 197 -26.60 -19.85 -8.98
C SER A 197 -27.62 -20.42 -9.96
N LEU A 198 -27.65 -21.75 -10.05
CA LEU A 198 -28.67 -22.48 -10.81
C LEU A 198 -30.01 -22.35 -10.06
N SER A 199 -30.80 -21.35 -10.41
CA SER A 199 -32.17 -21.20 -9.90
C SER A 199 -33.10 -22.13 -10.68
N THR A 200 -33.49 -23.21 -10.01
CA THR A 200 -34.39 -24.27 -10.47
C THR A 200 -35.82 -23.75 -10.63
N SER A 201 -36.31 -23.66 -11.85
CA SER A 201 -37.72 -23.40 -12.15
C SER A 201 -38.55 -24.66 -11.91
N THR A 202 -39.55 -24.54 -11.04
CA THR A 202 -40.57 -25.54 -10.73
C THR A 202 -41.44 -25.87 -11.95
N THR A 203 -41.55 -27.14 -12.31
CA THR A 203 -42.68 -27.65 -13.11
C THR A 203 -43.02 -29.09 -12.70
N SER A 204 -44.32 -29.33 -12.61
CA SER A 204 -45.03 -30.41 -11.93
C SER A 204 -44.84 -31.83 -12.50
N ALA A 205 -45.05 -32.82 -11.63
CA ALA A 205 -44.97 -34.28 -11.84
C ALA A 205 -45.97 -34.84 -12.89
N PRO A 206 -45.81 -36.10 -13.35
CA PRO A 206 -46.35 -37.21 -12.55
C PRO A 206 -45.51 -38.51 -12.47
N SER A 207 -45.88 -39.25 -11.42
CA SER A 207 -45.57 -40.61 -10.94
C SER A 207 -44.94 -41.65 -11.87
N GLN A 208 -43.96 -42.39 -11.32
CA GLN A 208 -43.93 -43.85 -11.43
C GLN A 208 -43.16 -44.50 -10.26
N THR A 209 -43.77 -45.55 -9.75
CA THR A 209 -43.40 -46.39 -8.61
C THR A 209 -42.21 -47.30 -8.94
N THR A 210 -41.28 -47.51 -8.00
CA THR A 210 -40.68 -48.82 -7.74
C THR A 210 -39.95 -48.82 -6.39
N THR A 211 -40.25 -49.86 -5.62
CA THR A 211 -39.77 -50.18 -4.28
C THR A 211 -38.53 -51.06 -4.38
N ALA A 212 -37.48 -50.81 -3.58
CA ALA A 212 -36.65 -51.85 -2.95
C ALA A 212 -35.68 -51.25 -1.92
N THR A 213 -35.42 -52.07 -0.90
CA THR A 213 -34.99 -51.77 0.47
C THR A 213 -33.48 -51.99 0.69
N SER A 214 -32.97 -51.44 1.81
CA SER A 214 -31.80 -51.88 2.62
C SER A 214 -30.48 -51.18 2.31
N ALA A 215 -29.55 -50.93 3.24
CA ALA A 215 -29.52 -50.79 4.70
C ALA A 215 -28.08 -50.33 5.04
N GLY A 216 -27.96 -49.41 6.00
CA GLY A 216 -26.82 -49.17 6.91
C GLY A 216 -25.37 -49.22 6.42
N SER A 217 -24.63 -48.11 6.65
CA SER A 217 -23.46 -48.10 7.55
C SER A 217 -22.91 -46.69 7.75
N ALA A 218 -22.89 -46.26 9.02
CA ALA A 218 -22.16 -45.08 9.47
C ALA A 218 -20.66 -45.38 9.50
N GLN A 219 -19.83 -44.48 8.97
CA GLN A 219 -18.39 -44.48 9.21
C GLN A 219 -17.94 -43.10 9.71
N SER A 220 -17.32 -43.14 10.87
CA SER A 220 -16.91 -42.06 11.75
C SER A 220 -15.64 -41.36 11.27
N SER A 221 -15.64 -40.04 11.36
CA SER A 221 -14.51 -39.14 11.12
C SER A 221 -13.42 -39.32 12.20
N ASN A 222 -12.19 -39.60 11.79
CA ASN A 222 -11.00 -39.51 12.65
C ASN A 222 -10.34 -38.13 12.48
N VAL A 223 -10.88 -37.12 13.17
CA VAL A 223 -10.40 -35.73 13.18
C VAL A 223 -9.66 -35.27 14.47
N PRO A 224 -9.55 -36.00 15.60
CA PRO A 224 -9.07 -35.34 16.83
C PRO A 224 -7.55 -35.28 17.05
N THR A 225 -6.67 -35.73 16.14
CA THR A 225 -5.23 -35.89 16.46
C THR A 225 -4.29 -34.81 15.89
N ILE A 226 -4.75 -33.91 15.01
CA ILE A 226 -3.88 -32.90 14.35
C ILE A 226 -3.92 -31.52 15.05
N VAL A 227 -4.95 -31.23 15.85
CA VAL A 227 -5.13 -29.90 16.47
C VAL A 227 -4.23 -29.68 17.70
N GLY A 228 -3.66 -30.73 18.30
CA GLY A 228 -2.85 -30.63 19.51
C GLY A 228 -1.44 -30.05 19.32
N ALA A 229 -0.85 -30.16 18.12
CA ALA A 229 0.55 -29.79 17.89
C ALA A 229 0.75 -28.28 17.60
N VAL A 230 -0.25 -27.61 17.01
CA VAL A 230 -0.14 -26.21 16.57
C VAL A 230 -0.21 -25.25 17.76
N ILE A 231 -1.05 -25.54 18.75
CA ILE A 231 -1.26 -24.68 19.92
C ILE A 231 -0.01 -24.68 20.82
N GLY A 232 0.68 -25.81 20.94
CA GLY A 232 1.92 -25.91 21.71
C GLY A 232 3.07 -25.09 21.11
N GLY A 233 3.20 -25.08 19.78
CA GLY A 233 4.27 -24.34 19.09
C GLY A 233 4.13 -22.82 19.20
N VAL A 234 2.91 -22.30 19.06
CA VAL A 234 2.64 -20.85 19.15
C VAL A 234 2.93 -20.32 20.56
N ALA A 235 2.56 -21.06 21.61
CA ALA A 235 2.84 -20.66 22.98
C ALA A 235 4.36 -20.50 23.23
N VAL A 236 5.18 -21.47 22.80
CA VAL A 236 6.64 -21.43 22.99
C VAL A 236 7.28 -20.24 22.25
N LEU A 237 6.82 -19.94 21.03
CA LEU A 237 7.33 -18.80 20.26
C LEU A 237 6.98 -17.45 20.90
N VAL A 238 5.76 -17.30 21.42
CA VAL A 238 5.33 -16.07 22.13
C VAL A 238 6.14 -15.88 23.41
N PHE A 239 6.37 -16.96 24.17
CA PHE A 239 7.21 -16.91 25.38
C PHE A 239 8.67 -16.56 25.07
N ALA A 240 9.26 -17.14 24.02
CA ALA A 240 10.63 -16.82 23.62
C ALA A 240 10.78 -15.36 23.14
N ALA A 241 9.82 -14.85 22.38
CA ALA A 241 9.79 -13.46 21.94
C ALA A 241 9.65 -12.49 23.13
N ALA A 242 8.77 -12.80 24.09
CA ALA A 242 8.59 -12.00 25.31
C ALA A 242 9.86 -11.96 26.17
N ILE A 243 10.54 -13.11 26.36
CA ILE A 243 11.81 -13.17 27.10
C ILE A 243 12.89 -12.35 26.40
N SER A 244 13.02 -12.50 25.08
CA SER A 244 13.99 -11.74 24.27
C SER A 244 13.74 -10.23 24.34
N PHE A 245 12.48 -9.81 24.26
CA PHE A 245 12.09 -8.40 24.39
C PHE A 245 12.40 -7.85 25.79
N CYS A 246 12.09 -8.60 26.85
CA CYS A 246 12.40 -8.22 28.23
C CYS A 246 13.91 -8.11 28.48
N TRP A 247 14.73 -9.03 27.96
CA TRP A 247 16.19 -8.96 28.07
C TRP A 247 16.77 -7.78 27.30
N ARG A 248 16.28 -7.49 26.08
CA ARG A 248 16.69 -6.29 25.33
C ARG A 248 16.35 -5.02 26.08
N ARG A 249 15.19 -4.95 26.74
CA ARG A 249 14.80 -3.79 27.56
C ARG A 249 15.65 -3.67 28.82
N HIS A 250 16.03 -4.77 29.44
CA HIS A 250 16.92 -4.77 30.60
C HIS A 250 18.34 -4.31 30.23
N LEU A 251 18.89 -4.81 29.12
CA LEU A 251 20.22 -4.42 28.63
C LEU A 251 20.29 -2.93 28.27
N ARG A 252 19.22 -2.36 27.70
CA ARG A 252 19.14 -0.91 27.44
C ARG A 252 19.20 -0.08 28.73
N LYS A 253 18.56 -0.53 29.82
CA LYS A 253 18.63 0.16 31.12
C LYS A 253 20.03 0.10 31.74
N VAL A 254 20.76 -1.00 31.55
CA VAL A 254 22.14 -1.14 32.05
C VAL A 254 23.12 -0.29 31.22
N ALA A 255 22.91 -0.17 29.91
CA ALA A 255 23.75 0.68 29.06
C ALA A 255 23.61 2.18 29.38
N SER A 256 22.41 2.64 29.78
CA SER A 256 22.18 4.04 30.16
C SER A 256 22.80 4.42 31.51
N ALA A 257 23.13 3.47 32.38
CA ALA A 257 23.75 3.75 33.68
C ALA A 257 25.27 3.97 33.61
N SER A 258 25.90 3.72 32.45
CA SER A 258 27.38 3.75 32.33
C SER A 258 27.94 5.00 31.63
N LEU A 259 27.09 5.97 31.22
CA LEU A 259 27.53 7.17 30.49
C LEU A 259 27.56 8.46 31.33
N ASP A 260 27.32 8.41 32.64
CA ASP A 260 27.23 9.63 33.49
C ASP A 260 28.50 9.93 34.32
N VAL A 261 29.67 9.37 33.96
CA VAL A 261 30.94 9.56 34.71
C VAL A 261 32.02 10.31 33.92
N ASN A 262 31.74 10.81 32.70
CA ASN A 262 32.75 11.57 31.94
C ASN A 262 32.15 12.73 31.14
N ARG A 263 31.69 13.78 31.84
CA ARG A 263 31.51 15.09 31.21
C ARG A 263 32.51 16.10 31.80
N PRO A 264 33.53 16.53 31.03
CA PRO A 264 34.45 17.58 31.44
C PRO A 264 33.71 18.91 31.59
N HIS A 265 34.03 19.61 32.68
CA HIS A 265 33.56 20.95 33.01
C HIS A 265 34.17 21.96 32.03
N THR A 266 33.36 22.62 31.21
CA THR A 266 33.77 23.80 30.44
C THR A 266 33.37 25.07 31.20
N PRO A 267 34.32 25.96 31.58
CA PRO A 267 34.01 27.21 32.25
C PRO A 267 33.32 28.19 31.27
N GLY A 268 32.29 28.86 31.78
CA GLY A 268 31.46 29.80 31.02
C GLY A 268 32.24 31.03 30.55
N MET A 269 32.03 31.40 29.29
CA MET A 269 32.34 32.74 28.82
C MET A 269 31.06 33.57 28.89
N GLU A 270 31.13 34.64 29.67
CA GLU A 270 30.17 35.75 29.70
C GLU A 270 29.99 36.32 28.29
N ALA A 271 28.76 36.31 27.79
CA ALA A 271 28.37 37.08 26.62
C ALA A 271 28.15 38.53 27.05
N VAL A 272 29.12 39.37 26.73
CA VAL A 272 29.04 40.83 26.81
C VAL A 272 27.98 41.31 25.81
N SER A 273 26.92 41.93 26.34
CA SER A 273 25.93 42.69 25.56
C SER A 273 26.44 44.09 25.27
N PRO A 274 26.28 44.61 24.04
CA PRO A 274 26.20 46.05 23.89
C PRO A 274 25.13 46.57 22.92
N TYR A 275 24.35 47.51 23.46
CA TYR A 275 23.74 48.71 22.86
C TYR A 275 22.42 48.60 22.06
N THR A 276 21.36 48.92 22.81
CA THR A 276 20.25 49.81 22.42
C THR A 276 20.76 51.11 21.79
N VAL A 277 20.21 51.50 20.65
CA VAL A 277 20.19 52.90 20.17
C VAL A 277 18.73 53.29 19.92
N SER A 278 18.29 54.29 20.68
CA SER A 278 17.03 55.01 20.53
C SER A 278 17.28 56.33 19.79
N GLY A 279 16.28 56.82 19.04
CA GLY A 279 16.17 58.22 18.57
C GLY A 279 15.85 58.31 17.07
N GLU A 280 14.59 58.52 16.69
CA GLU A 280 13.92 59.84 16.46
C GLU A 280 14.37 60.54 15.17
N SER A 281 13.54 60.48 14.12
CA SER A 281 12.74 61.60 13.56
C SER A 281 11.93 61.14 12.35
#